data_AF-A0A7V0TN38-F1
#
_entry.id   AF-A0A7V0TN38-F1
#
_cell.length_a   1.000
_cell.length_b   1.000
_cell.length_c   1.000
_cell.angle_alpha   90.00
_cell.angle_beta   90.00
_cell.angle_gamma   90.00
#
_symmetry.space_group_name_H-M   'P 1'
#
loop_
_entity.id
_entity.type
_entity.pdbx_description
1 polymer ?
#
loop_
_entity_poly.entity_id
_entity_poly.type
_entity_poly.pdbx_seq_one_letter_code
_entity_poly.pdbx_strand_id
1 'polypeptide(L)'
;MDSKNNTRKKLTDIPKANPFRVPEGYFDELQDKIDKAVAFRQVTPYGKRGFLGLLGPQLALAAGFAGLVLLGYFAVRLILKPETETAKNGLAEYIEFYMDDFDESQIIDALGKQDPGMPEPAYTDDEIIYYLVTEDIDEITIMEELQ
;
A
#
# COMPACT_ATOMS: atom_id res chain seq x y z
N MET A 1 -38.26 65.86 -32.10
CA MET A 1 -37.05 65.02 -32.18
C MET A 1 -35.97 65.68 -31.36
N ASP A 2 -35.79 65.14 -30.17
CA ASP A 2 -35.00 65.67 -29.05
C ASP A 2 -33.50 65.57 -29.30
N SER A 3 -32.80 66.70 -29.26
CA SER A 3 -31.33 66.72 -29.31
C SER A 3 -30.78 66.81 -27.89
N LYS A 4 -30.14 65.71 -27.47
CA LYS A 4 -29.58 65.47 -26.15
C LYS A 4 -28.44 66.47 -25.87
N ASN A 5 -28.70 67.32 -24.89
CA ASN A 5 -27.83 68.15 -24.07
C ASN A 5 -26.42 67.53 -23.87
N ASN A 6 -25.43 68.12 -24.55
CA ASN A 6 -24.01 67.78 -24.46
C ASN A 6 -23.35 68.53 -23.29
N THR A 7 -23.38 67.93 -22.11
CA THR A 7 -22.78 68.43 -20.87
C THR A 7 -21.25 68.30 -20.88
N ARG A 8 -20.56 69.11 -21.69
CA ARG A 8 -19.10 69.29 -21.60
C ARG A 8 -18.77 70.68 -21.08
N LYS A 9 -18.47 70.79 -19.79
CA LYS A 9 -17.96 72.03 -19.17
C LYS A 9 -16.57 72.32 -19.75
N LYS A 10 -16.32 73.54 -20.25
CA LYS A 10 -15.01 73.91 -20.79
C LYS A 10 -14.03 74.09 -19.62
N LEU A 11 -12.75 73.73 -19.78
CA LEU A 11 -11.73 73.90 -18.73
C LEU A 11 -11.59 75.36 -18.28
N THR A 12 -11.93 76.31 -19.15
CA THR A 12 -11.96 77.75 -18.86
C THR A 12 -12.99 78.14 -17.80
N ASP A 13 -14.02 77.31 -17.61
CA ASP A 13 -15.15 77.57 -16.71
C ASP A 13 -14.96 76.90 -15.33
N ILE A 14 -13.80 76.28 -15.11
CA ILE A 14 -13.41 75.68 -13.82
C ILE A 14 -12.64 76.75 -13.04
N PRO A 15 -13.04 77.10 -11.82
CA PRO A 15 -12.30 78.06 -11.01
C PRO A 15 -10.86 77.55 -10.81
N LYS A 16 -9.88 78.43 -11.03
CA LYS A 16 -8.44 78.11 -10.82
C LYS A 16 -8.07 77.92 -9.34
N ALA A 17 -9.00 78.21 -8.43
CA ALA A 17 -8.85 77.96 -7.01
C ALA A 17 -9.07 76.48 -6.71
N ASN A 18 -8.31 75.93 -5.76
CA ASN A 18 -8.47 74.55 -5.33
C ASN A 18 -9.87 74.34 -4.73
N PRO A 19 -10.75 73.54 -5.36
CA PRO A 19 -12.10 73.30 -4.84
C PRO A 19 -12.11 72.27 -3.70
N PHE A 20 -10.98 71.60 -3.45
CA PHE A 20 -10.86 70.58 -2.41
C PHE A 20 -10.45 71.22 -1.10
N ARG A 21 -11.31 71.11 -0.09
CA ARG A 21 -11.01 71.48 1.29
C ARG A 21 -11.05 70.22 2.15
N VAL A 22 -10.01 70.01 2.95
CA VAL A 22 -10.00 68.95 3.96
C VAL A 22 -10.62 69.46 5.26
N PRO A 23 -11.26 68.58 6.05
CA PRO A 23 -11.65 68.90 7.42
C PRO A 23 -10.46 69.32 8.28
N GLU A 24 -10.71 70.14 9.28
CA GLU A 24 -9.73 70.47 10.31
C GLU A 24 -9.29 69.20 11.06
N GLY A 25 -8.00 69.04 11.30
CA GLY A 25 -7.45 67.84 11.96
C GLY A 25 -7.34 66.58 11.09
N TYR A 26 -7.73 66.62 9.81
CA TYR A 26 -7.74 65.42 8.95
C TYR A 26 -6.37 64.72 8.87
N PHE A 27 -5.30 65.50 8.69
CA PHE A 27 -3.94 64.96 8.58
C PHE A 27 -3.36 64.51 9.93
N ASP A 28 -3.86 65.07 11.04
CA ASP A 28 -3.43 64.69 12.39
C ASP A 28 -3.94 63.27 12.73
N GLU A 29 -5.19 62.95 12.37
CA GLU A 29 -5.76 61.60 12.56
C GLU A 29 -5.40 60.60 11.44
N LEU A 30 -4.82 61.08 10.34
CA LEU A 30 -4.52 60.24 9.17
C LEU A 30 -3.52 59.13 9.52
N GLN A 31 -2.49 59.49 10.29
CA GLN A 31 -1.47 58.55 10.74
C GLN A 31 -2.08 57.40 11.54
N ASP A 32 -2.91 57.73 12.54
CA ASP A 32 -3.63 56.74 13.36
C ASP A 32 -4.55 55.83 12.52
N LYS A 33 -5.20 56.38 11.49
CA LYS A 33 -6.07 55.62 10.58
C LYS A 33 -5.26 54.64 9.74
N ILE A 34 -4.10 55.06 9.23
CA ILE A 34 -3.19 54.19 8.47
C ILE A 34 -2.64 53.10 9.38
N ASP A 35 -2.16 53.45 10.58
CA ASP A 35 -1.58 52.50 11.52
C ASP A 35 -2.59 51.43 11.94
N LYS A 36 -3.85 51.82 12.21
CA LYS A 36 -4.95 50.87 12.48
C LYS A 36 -5.26 49.98 11.29
N ALA A 37 -5.30 50.53 10.08
CA ALA A 37 -5.58 49.76 8.86
C ALA A 37 -4.46 48.76 8.53
N VAL A 38 -3.21 49.14 8.75
CA VAL A 38 -2.03 48.28 8.54
C VAL A 38 -1.93 47.23 9.64
N ALA A 39 -2.16 47.59 10.90
CA ALA A 39 -2.16 46.66 12.03
C ALA A 39 -3.24 45.57 11.87
N PHE A 40 -4.47 45.95 11.45
CA PHE A 40 -5.54 45.00 11.17
C PHE A 40 -5.19 44.00 10.06
N ARG A 41 -4.33 44.39 9.12
CA ARG A 41 -3.87 43.53 8.01
C ARG A 41 -2.79 42.53 8.43
N GLN A 42 -2.09 42.78 9.53
CA GLN A 42 -1.03 41.91 10.07
C GLN A 42 -1.55 40.89 11.09
N VAL A 43 -2.83 40.97 11.48
CA VAL A 43 -3.46 40.02 12.41
C VAL A 43 -4.54 39.21 11.71
N THR A 44 -4.15 38.37 10.75
CA THR A 44 -4.81 37.06 10.74
C THR A 44 -4.21 36.31 11.94
N PRO A 45 -4.96 36.06 13.03
CA PRO A 45 -4.51 35.10 14.01
C PRO A 45 -4.38 33.80 13.23
N TYR A 46 -3.13 33.43 13.00
CA TYR A 46 -2.69 32.16 12.49
C TYR A 46 -3.61 31.10 13.09
N GLY A 47 -4.52 30.61 12.25
CA GLY A 47 -5.53 29.65 12.65
C GLY A 47 -4.80 28.57 13.42
N LYS A 48 -5.24 28.30 14.65
CA LYS A 48 -4.63 27.32 15.55
C LYS A 48 -4.29 26.10 14.71
N ARG A 49 -3.02 25.96 14.31
CA ARG A 49 -2.49 24.73 13.75
C ARG A 49 -2.53 23.81 14.95
N GLY A 50 -3.67 23.13 15.11
CA GLY A 50 -3.91 22.21 16.19
C GLY A 50 -2.70 21.29 16.30
N PHE A 51 -2.26 21.03 17.53
CA PHE A 51 -1.33 20.05 18.10
C PHE A 51 -0.34 19.24 17.20
N LEU A 52 -0.64 19.02 15.91
CA LEU A 52 0.22 18.51 14.84
C LEU A 52 1.37 19.45 14.40
N GLY A 53 1.44 20.69 14.89
CA GLY A 53 2.57 21.60 14.59
C GLY A 53 3.85 21.33 15.40
N LEU A 54 3.80 20.45 16.41
CA LEU A 54 4.87 20.25 17.40
C LEU A 54 5.37 18.80 17.54
N LEU A 55 4.88 17.83 16.75
CA LEU A 55 5.62 16.57 16.61
C LEU A 55 6.86 16.90 15.79
N GLY A 56 7.93 17.27 16.48
CA GLY A 56 9.11 17.92 15.91
C GLY A 56 9.70 17.19 14.70
N PRO A 57 10.53 17.87 13.90
CA PRO A 57 11.09 17.32 12.65
C PRO A 57 11.82 15.96 12.83
N GLN A 58 12.25 15.62 14.04
CA GLN A 58 12.83 14.33 14.39
C GLN A 58 11.81 13.18 14.40
N LEU A 59 10.55 13.46 14.73
CA LEU A 59 9.46 12.48 14.75
C LEU A 59 8.95 12.17 13.34
N ALA A 60 9.01 13.17 12.44
CA ALA A 60 8.77 12.95 11.01
C ALA A 60 9.79 11.99 10.38
N LEU A 61 11.07 12.08 10.80
CA LEU A 61 12.12 11.16 10.36
C LEU A 61 11.85 9.73 10.87
N ALA A 62 11.54 9.57 12.16
CA ALA A 62 11.24 8.26 12.75
C ALA A 62 9.98 7.63 12.14
N ALA A 63 8.92 8.41 11.91
CA ALA A 63 7.71 7.96 11.25
C ALA A 63 7.97 7.55 9.79
N GLY A 64 8.88 8.23 9.09
CA GLY A 64 9.33 7.83 7.75
C GLY A 64 10.01 6.46 7.76
N PHE A 65 10.94 6.23 8.69
CA PHE A 65 11.60 4.93 8.87
C PHE A 65 10.59 3.83 9.23
N ALA A 66 9.71 4.08 10.19
CA ALA A 66 8.67 3.13 10.58
C ALA A 66 7.73 2.82 9.41
N GLY A 67 7.37 3.83 8.62
CA GLY A 67 6.56 3.67 7.41
C GLY A 67 7.25 2.80 6.36
N LEU A 68 8.55 2.97 6.14
CA LEU A 68 9.34 2.18 5.19
C LEU A 68 9.44 0.70 5.62
N VAL A 69 9.66 0.45 6.91
CA VAL A 69 9.64 -0.91 7.49
C VAL A 69 8.27 -1.55 7.32
N LEU A 70 7.18 -0.83 7.61
CA LEU A 70 5.82 -1.33 7.44
C LEU A 70 5.48 -1.60 5.96
N LEU A 71 5.90 -0.72 5.04
CA LEU A 71 5.72 -0.92 3.60
C LEU A 71 6.50 -2.13 3.11
N GLY A 72 7.74 -2.32 3.55
CA GLY A 72 8.55 -3.49 3.21
C GLY A 72 7.92 -4.78 3.75
N TYR A 73 7.48 -4.79 5.01
CA TYR A 73 6.77 -5.93 5.60
C TYR A 73 5.47 -6.23 4.85
N PHE A 74 4.69 -5.20 4.50
CA PHE A 74 3.46 -5.37 3.75
C PHE A 74 3.72 -5.86 2.31
N ALA A 75 4.76 -5.38 1.65
CA ALA A 75 5.17 -5.84 0.33
C ALA A 75 5.58 -7.32 0.36
N VAL A 76 6.42 -7.72 1.33
CA VAL A 76 6.77 -9.13 1.55
C VAL A 76 5.51 -9.95 1.81
N ARG A 77 4.61 -9.48 2.68
CA ARG A 77 3.36 -10.20 3.00
C ARG A 77 2.37 -10.28 1.83
N LEU A 78 2.37 -9.28 0.94
CA LEU A 78 1.48 -9.21 -0.22
C LEU A 78 2.00 -10.09 -1.37
N ILE A 79 3.33 -10.14 -1.56
CA ILE A 79 3.99 -10.85 -2.66
C ILE A 79 4.31 -12.29 -2.25
N LEU A 80 4.88 -12.50 -1.06
CA LEU A 80 5.03 -13.81 -0.45
C LEU A 80 3.76 -14.12 0.35
N LYS A 81 2.66 -14.38 -0.37
CA LYS A 81 1.61 -15.22 0.22
C LYS A 81 2.25 -16.59 0.46
N PRO A 82 2.30 -17.11 1.70
CA PRO A 82 2.69 -18.50 1.91
C PRO A 82 1.59 -19.37 1.32
N GLU A 83 1.81 -19.79 0.08
CA GLU A 83 1.01 -20.72 -0.69
C GLU A 83 1.18 -22.12 -0.06
N THR A 84 0.58 -22.35 1.11
CA THR A 84 0.62 -23.65 1.80
C THR A 84 -0.20 -24.71 1.06
N GLU A 85 -1.10 -24.31 0.16
CA GLU A 85 -1.93 -25.20 -0.65
C GLU A 85 -1.34 -25.43 -2.05
N THR A 86 -0.67 -24.44 -2.62
CA THR A 86 -0.15 -24.47 -4.00
C THR A 86 1.21 -25.13 -4.07
N ALA A 87 1.98 -25.14 -2.97
CA ALA A 87 3.18 -25.95 -2.87
C ALA A 87 2.88 -27.46 -2.97
N LYS A 88 1.74 -27.93 -2.43
CA LYS A 88 1.35 -29.35 -2.54
C LYS A 88 0.95 -29.70 -3.97
N ASN A 89 0.16 -28.86 -4.61
CA ASN A 89 -0.29 -29.08 -5.98
C ASN A 89 0.88 -28.98 -6.98
N GLY A 90 1.81 -28.03 -6.77
CA GLY A 90 3.00 -27.90 -7.61
C GLY A 90 4.00 -29.04 -7.42
N LEU A 91 4.12 -29.60 -6.21
CA LEU A 91 4.92 -30.80 -5.97
C LEU A 91 4.29 -32.04 -6.59
N ALA A 92 2.97 -32.21 -6.49
CA ALA A 92 2.26 -33.31 -7.14
C ALA A 92 2.37 -33.24 -8.67
N GLU A 93 2.18 -32.06 -9.26
CA GLU A 93 2.32 -31.82 -10.70
C GLU A 93 3.76 -32.02 -11.19
N TYR A 94 4.75 -31.59 -10.40
CA TYR A 94 6.17 -31.83 -10.68
C TYR A 94 6.52 -33.32 -10.60
N ILE A 95 6.04 -34.01 -9.56
CA ILE A 95 6.26 -35.46 -9.43
C ILE A 95 5.62 -36.18 -10.61
N GLU A 96 4.37 -35.90 -10.95
CA GLU A 96 3.66 -36.54 -12.08
C GLU A 96 4.37 -36.30 -13.42
N PHE A 97 4.85 -35.08 -13.68
CA PHE A 97 5.55 -34.75 -14.93
C PHE A 97 6.89 -35.47 -15.10
N TYR A 98 7.64 -35.69 -14.01
CA TYR A 98 8.94 -36.37 -14.04
C TYR A 98 8.86 -37.86 -13.64
N MET A 99 7.67 -38.37 -13.27
CA MET A 99 7.49 -39.74 -12.77
C MET A 99 7.90 -40.80 -13.80
N ASP A 100 7.71 -40.52 -15.09
CA ASP A 100 8.07 -41.42 -16.20
C ASP A 100 9.60 -41.62 -16.34
N ASP A 101 10.40 -40.67 -15.83
CA ASP A 101 11.86 -40.76 -15.85
C ASP A 101 12.42 -41.58 -14.67
N PHE A 102 11.60 -41.89 -13.66
CA PHE A 102 12.01 -42.66 -12.48
C PHE A 102 11.60 -44.12 -12.62
N ASP A 103 12.60 -45.00 -12.49
CA ASP A 103 12.35 -46.44 -12.35
C ASP A 103 11.83 -46.76 -10.93
N GLU A 104 10.92 -47.74 -10.82
CA GLU A 104 10.30 -48.15 -9.56
C GLU A 104 11.35 -48.54 -8.51
N SER A 105 12.42 -49.19 -8.96
CA SER A 105 13.57 -49.56 -8.13
C SER A 105 14.22 -48.36 -7.41
N GLN A 106 14.23 -47.17 -8.05
CA GLN A 106 14.77 -45.94 -7.49
C GLN A 106 13.82 -45.29 -6.49
N ILE A 107 12.51 -45.41 -6.72
CA ILE A 107 11.48 -44.95 -5.77
C ILE A 107 11.56 -45.78 -4.49
N ILE A 108 11.69 -47.10 -4.62
CA ILE A 108 11.86 -48.02 -3.49
C ILE A 108 13.16 -47.71 -2.72
N ASP A 109 14.29 -47.45 -3.40
CA ASP A 109 15.54 -47.05 -2.75
C ASP A 109 15.42 -45.68 -2.05
N ALA A 110 14.67 -44.73 -2.61
CA ALA A 110 14.40 -43.44 -1.99
C ALA A 110 13.50 -43.56 -0.74
N LEU A 111 12.50 -44.45 -0.76
CA LEU A 111 11.65 -44.75 0.39
C LEU A 111 12.38 -45.61 1.45
N GLY A 112 13.26 -46.51 1.01
CA GLY A 112 14.07 -47.39 1.86
C GLY A 112 15.26 -46.70 2.52
N LYS A 113 15.67 -45.51 2.03
CA LYS A 113 16.56 -44.57 2.74
C LYS A 113 15.79 -43.93 3.89
N GLN A 114 15.52 -44.75 4.90
CA GLN A 114 14.74 -44.47 6.08
C GLN A 114 15.20 -43.17 6.77
N ASP A 115 14.30 -42.19 6.86
CA ASP A 115 14.33 -41.20 7.93
C ASP A 115 14.07 -41.96 9.25
N PRO A 116 15.03 -42.01 10.19
CA PRO A 116 14.92 -42.82 11.41
C PRO A 116 13.73 -42.44 12.33
N GLY A 117 12.96 -41.40 11.98
CA GLY A 117 11.73 -40.99 12.67
C GLY A 117 10.40 -41.44 12.04
N MET A 118 10.39 -42.06 10.85
CA MET A 118 9.15 -42.50 10.21
C MET A 118 8.79 -43.93 10.66
N PRO A 119 7.63 -44.16 11.31
CA PRO A 119 7.21 -45.51 11.66
C PRO A 119 6.97 -46.29 10.36
N GLU A 120 7.52 -47.50 10.27
CA GLU A 120 7.20 -48.36 9.14
C GLU A 120 5.69 -48.58 9.08
N PRO A 121 5.08 -48.49 7.88
CA PRO A 121 3.67 -48.78 7.73
C PRO A 121 3.44 -50.23 8.15
N ALA A 122 2.70 -50.42 9.25
CA ALA A 122 2.31 -51.73 9.73
C ALA A 122 1.11 -52.21 8.90
N TYR A 123 1.37 -53.02 7.88
CA TYR A 123 0.32 -53.68 7.11
C TYR A 123 -0.13 -54.96 7.82
N THR A 124 -1.43 -55.21 7.81
CA THR A 124 -1.99 -56.49 8.27
C THR A 124 -2.10 -57.49 7.13
N ASP A 125 -2.03 -58.79 7.45
CA ASP A 125 -2.14 -59.86 6.45
C ASP A 125 -3.44 -59.75 5.63
N ASP A 126 -4.54 -59.36 6.27
CA ASP A 126 -5.84 -59.18 5.61
C ASP A 126 -5.84 -58.02 4.61
N GLU A 127 -5.13 -56.93 4.90
CA GLU A 127 -4.98 -55.78 3.98
C GLU A 127 -4.13 -56.16 2.77
N ILE A 128 -3.07 -56.93 2.99
CA ILE A 128 -2.21 -57.45 1.91
C ILE A 128 -3.01 -58.39 1.02
N ILE A 129 -3.75 -59.34 1.61
CA ILE A 129 -4.61 -60.27 0.87
C ILE A 129 -5.68 -59.52 0.08
N TYR A 130 -6.31 -58.51 0.68
CA TYR A 130 -7.33 -57.70 0.01
C TYR A 130 -6.76 -56.96 -1.20
N TYR A 131 -5.56 -56.39 -1.07
CA TYR A 131 -4.87 -55.72 -2.18
C TYR A 131 -4.57 -56.70 -3.32
N LEU A 132 -3.98 -57.86 -3.01
CA LEU A 132 -3.64 -58.89 -4.01
C LEU A 132 -4.88 -59.37 -4.77
N VAL A 133 -6.00 -59.56 -4.07
CA VAL A 133 -7.27 -59.97 -4.69
C VAL A 133 -7.89 -58.84 -5.52
N THR A 134 -7.75 -57.58 -5.09
CA THR A 134 -8.33 -56.43 -5.79
C THR A 134 -7.59 -56.13 -7.09
N GLU A 135 -6.26 -56.24 -7.08
CA GLU A 135 -5.40 -56.02 -8.24
C GLU A 135 -5.21 -57.27 -9.13
N ASP A 136 -5.92 -58.38 -8.83
CA ASP A 136 -5.83 -59.66 -9.55
C ASP A 136 -4.39 -60.20 -9.65
N ILE A 137 -3.61 -60.00 -8.59
CA ILE A 137 -2.21 -60.45 -8.50
C ILE A 137 -2.21 -61.90 -7.98
N ASP A 138 -1.81 -62.83 -8.84
CA ASP A 138 -1.73 -64.24 -8.50
C ASP A 138 -0.35 -64.66 -7.95
N GLU A 139 -0.30 -65.84 -7.32
CA GLU A 139 0.92 -66.38 -6.71
C GLU A 139 2.05 -66.58 -7.75
N ILE A 140 1.70 -66.86 -9.00
CA ILE A 140 2.66 -67.09 -10.08
C ILE A 140 3.38 -65.78 -10.42
N THR A 141 2.64 -64.69 -10.57
CA THR A 141 3.18 -63.35 -10.85
C THR A 141 4.17 -62.91 -9.77
N ILE A 142 3.85 -63.17 -8.49
CA ILE A 142 4.72 -62.83 -7.36
C ILE A 142 6.04 -63.61 -7.42
N MET A 143 6.00 -64.90 -7.80
CA MET A 143 7.22 -65.71 -7.89
C MET A 143 8.14 -65.30 -9.03
N GLU A 144 7.60 -64.76 -10.13
CA GLU A 144 8.40 -64.28 -11.26
C GLU A 144 9.15 -62.97 -10.94
N GLU A 145 8.53 -62.06 -10.19
CA GLU A 145 9.14 -60.77 -9.80
C GLU A 145 10.23 -60.89 -8.71
N LEU A 146 10.28 -62.01 -7.98
CA LEU A 146 11.28 -62.26 -6.92
C LEU A 146 12.56 -62.95 -7.40
N GLN A 147 12.69 -63.25 -8.71
CA GLN A 147 13.86 -63.89 -9.33
C GLN A 147 14.83 -62.89 -9.96
#